data_AF-A0A376WSQ5-F1
#
_entry.id   AF-A0A376WSQ5-F1
#
_cell.length_a   1.000
_cell.length_b   1.000
_cell.length_c   1.000
_cell.angle_alpha   90.00
_cell.angle_beta   90.00
_cell.angle_gamma   90.00
#
_symmetry.space_group_name_H-M   'P 1'
#
loop_
_entity.id
_entity.type
_entity.pdbx_description
1 polymer ?
#
loop_
_entity_poly.entity_id
_entity_poly.type
_entity_poly.pdbx_seq_one_letter_code
_entity_poly.pdbx_strand_id
1 'polypeptide(L)'
;MIAIPITPQVTGIVTEVTDKNNQLIQKGEVLFKLDPVRYQARVDRLQADLMTATHNIKTLRAQLTEAQANTTQVSAERDRLFKNYQRYLKGSQAAVNPFSERDIDDARQNFLAQDALVKGSVAEQAQIQSQLDSMVNGEQSQIVSLRAQLTEAKYNLEQTVIRAPSNGYVTQVLIRPGTYAAALPLRPVMVFIPEQKRQIVAQFRQNSLLRLKPGDDAEVVFNALPGQVFHGKLTSILPVVPGGSYQAQGVLQSLTVVPGTDGVLGTIELDPNDDIDALPDGIYAQVAVYSDHFSHVSVMRKVLLRMTSWMHYLYLDH
;
A
#
# COMPACT_ATOMS: atom_id res chain seq x y z
N MET A 1 -26.04 0.04 2.35
CA MET A 1 -25.03 1.11 2.50
C MET A 1 -23.72 0.49 2.91
N ILE A 2 -22.62 0.80 2.23
CA ILE A 2 -21.28 0.30 2.59
C ILE A 2 -20.56 1.44 3.30
N ALA A 3 -20.20 1.23 4.56
CA ALA A 3 -19.41 2.19 5.32
C ALA A 3 -17.95 1.73 5.33
N ILE A 4 -17.04 2.65 4.99
CA ILE A 4 -15.59 2.42 5.05
C ILE A 4 -15.06 3.07 6.34
N PRO A 5 -14.65 2.28 7.34
CA PRO A 5 -13.97 2.83 8.51
C PRO A 5 -12.62 3.40 8.07
N ILE A 6 -12.41 4.69 8.29
CA ILE A 6 -11.12 5.33 8.02
C ILE A 6 -10.23 5.17 9.25
N THR A 7 -9.11 4.48 9.07
CA THR A 7 -8.04 4.34 10.05
C THR A 7 -6.76 4.97 9.49
N PRO A 8 -5.99 5.68 10.32
CA PRO A 8 -4.73 6.24 9.86
C PRO A 8 -3.72 5.11 9.64
N GLN A 9 -2.94 5.18 8.56
CA GLN A 9 -1.87 4.20 8.31
C GLN A 9 -0.65 4.45 9.21
N VAL A 10 -0.50 5.69 9.68
CA VAL A 10 0.63 6.11 10.51
C VAL A 10 0.11 6.81 11.78
N THR A 11 0.82 6.68 12.90
CA THR A 11 0.38 7.24 14.18
C THR A 11 0.77 8.71 14.31
N GLY A 12 -0.05 9.56 14.93
CA GLY A 12 0.32 10.96 15.11
C GLY A 12 -0.71 11.79 15.85
N ILE A 13 -0.33 13.02 16.17
CA ILE A 13 -1.24 14.03 16.70
C ILE A 13 -2.02 14.61 15.52
N VAL A 14 -3.34 14.68 15.63
CA VAL A 14 -4.20 15.29 14.62
C VAL A 14 -4.01 16.81 14.65
N THR A 15 -3.66 17.42 13.53
CA THR A 15 -3.48 18.87 13.40
C THR A 15 -4.73 19.55 12.83
N GLU A 16 -5.35 18.92 11.83
CA GLU A 16 -6.54 19.44 11.14
C GLU A 16 -7.53 18.31 10.88
N VAL A 17 -8.82 18.62 10.93
CA VAL A 17 -9.91 17.71 10.59
C VAL A 17 -10.88 18.48 9.68
N THR A 18 -11.48 17.80 8.70
CA THR A 18 -12.45 18.43 7.80
C THR A 18 -13.72 18.84 8.56
N ASP A 19 -14.22 20.03 8.25
CA ASP A 19 -15.47 20.56 8.81
C ASP A 19 -16.71 20.11 8.01
N LYS A 20 -16.50 19.40 6.88
CA LYS A 20 -17.55 18.91 5.97
C LYS A 20 -18.27 17.66 6.50
N ASN A 21 -18.86 17.75 7.68
CA ASN A 21 -19.67 16.66 8.23
C ASN A 21 -21.01 16.56 7.49
N ASN A 22 -21.39 15.36 7.03
CA ASN A 22 -22.59 15.10 6.23
C ASN A 22 -22.67 15.88 4.89
N GLN A 23 -21.53 16.39 4.39
CA GLN A 23 -21.45 17.07 3.11
C GLN A 23 -20.68 16.22 2.10
N LEU A 24 -20.92 16.47 0.81
CA LEU A 24 -20.21 15.77 -0.26
C LEU A 24 -18.74 16.19 -0.26
N ILE A 25 -17.86 15.20 -0.12
CA ILE A 25 -16.42 15.30 -0.22
C ILE A 25 -15.99 14.62 -1.51
N GLN A 26 -15.13 15.30 -2.28
CA GLN A 26 -14.64 14.76 -3.54
C GLN A 26 -13.46 13.82 -3.32
N LYS A 27 -13.26 12.88 -4.25
CA LYS A 27 -12.08 12.01 -4.24
C LYS A 27 -10.79 12.82 -4.14
N GLY A 28 -9.92 12.44 -3.21
CA GLY A 28 -8.62 13.08 -2.98
C GLY A 28 -8.66 14.31 -2.06
N GLU A 29 -9.85 14.80 -1.68
CA GLU A 29 -10.00 15.87 -0.70
C GLU A 29 -9.54 15.38 0.69
N VAL A 30 -8.98 16.30 1.49
CA VAL A 30 -8.38 15.98 2.79
C VAL A 30 -9.47 15.73 3.81
N LEU A 31 -9.39 14.59 4.49
CA LEU A 31 -10.27 14.21 5.59
C LEU A 31 -9.72 14.73 6.92
N PHE A 32 -8.45 14.45 7.19
CA PHE A 32 -7.72 14.97 8.34
C PHE A 32 -6.21 14.89 8.09
N LYS A 33 -5.45 15.66 8.86
CA LYS A 33 -3.99 15.69 8.82
C LYS A 33 -3.41 15.32 10.17
N LEU A 34 -2.29 14.64 10.13
CA LEU A 34 -1.43 14.36 11.28
C LEU A 34 -0.24 15.32 11.25
N ASP A 35 0.37 15.54 12.41
CA ASP A 35 1.60 16.32 12.53
C ASP A 35 2.74 15.69 11.70
N PRO A 36 3.21 16.37 10.63
CA PRO A 36 4.21 15.84 9.73
C PRO A 36 5.64 16.00 10.27
N VAL A 37 5.87 16.79 11.32
CA VAL A 37 7.21 17.24 11.73
C VAL A 37 8.18 16.08 11.94
N ARG A 38 7.75 15.04 12.67
CA ARG A 38 8.61 13.86 12.91
C ARG A 38 8.93 13.06 11.64
N TYR A 39 7.99 13.04 10.69
CA TYR A 39 8.13 12.32 9.43
C TYR A 39 9.03 13.08 8.46
N GLN A 40 8.86 14.40 8.39
CA GLN A 40 9.73 15.27 7.62
C GLN A 40 11.17 15.19 8.14
N ALA A 41 11.37 15.28 9.47
CA ALA A 41 12.70 15.13 10.07
C ALA A 41 13.36 13.78 9.74
N ARG A 42 12.57 12.70 9.62
CA ARG A 42 13.07 11.38 9.20
C ARG A 42 13.48 11.38 7.73
N VAL A 43 12.70 12.01 6.85
CA VAL A 43 13.03 12.19 5.43
C VAL A 43 14.32 12.99 5.29
N ASP A 44 14.43 14.14 5.97
CA ASP A 44 15.59 15.03 5.90
C ASP A 44 16.86 14.33 6.37
N ARG A 45 16.78 13.56 7.48
CA ARG A 45 17.89 12.75 7.97
C ARG A 45 18.35 11.71 6.96
N LEU A 46 17.42 10.95 6.37
CA LEU A 46 17.76 9.91 5.39
C LEU A 46 18.30 10.50 4.08
N GLN A 47 17.86 11.70 3.69
CA GLN A 47 18.45 12.43 2.57
C GLN A 47 19.89 12.83 2.86
N ALA A 48 20.18 13.33 4.07
CA ALA A 48 21.55 13.67 4.48
C ALA A 48 22.46 12.43 4.55
N ASP A 49 21.94 11.31 5.06
CA ASP A 49 22.66 10.03 5.11
C ASP A 49 22.98 9.51 3.69
N LEU A 50 22.04 9.63 2.75
CA LEU A 50 22.23 9.27 1.33
C LEU A 50 23.27 10.16 0.66
N MET A 51 23.24 11.46 0.92
CA MET A 51 24.24 12.40 0.42
C MET A 51 25.64 12.06 0.94
N THR A 52 25.76 11.77 2.23
CA THR A 52 27.01 11.35 2.87
C THR A 52 27.55 10.05 2.25
N ALA A 53 26.71 9.03 2.09
CA ALA A 53 27.09 7.78 1.45
C ALA A 53 27.56 8.00 0.00
N THR A 54 26.88 8.87 -0.74
CA THR A 54 27.26 9.23 -2.11
C THR A 54 28.62 9.92 -2.18
N HIS A 55 28.90 10.85 -1.26
CA HIS A 55 30.20 11.50 -1.14
C HIS A 55 31.32 10.54 -0.76
N ASN A 56 31.05 9.56 0.11
CA ASN A 56 32.02 8.53 0.46
C ASN A 56 32.43 7.70 -0.76
N ILE A 57 31.48 7.31 -1.61
CA ILE A 57 31.79 6.61 -2.88
C ILE A 57 32.62 7.48 -3.80
N LYS A 58 32.27 8.77 -3.93
CA LYS A 58 33.06 9.71 -4.76
C LYS A 58 34.50 9.82 -4.26
N THR A 59 34.69 9.84 -2.94
CA THR A 59 36.01 9.88 -2.29
C THR A 59 36.79 8.59 -2.55
N LEU A 60 36.17 7.41 -2.38
CA LEU A 60 36.79 6.12 -2.69
C LEU A 60 37.19 6.00 -4.16
N ARG A 61 36.35 6.49 -5.09
CA ARG A 61 36.69 6.53 -6.53
C ARG A 61 37.87 7.45 -6.84
N ALA A 62 37.96 8.59 -6.15
CA ALA A 62 39.12 9.48 -6.28
C ALA A 62 40.39 8.81 -5.74
N GLN A 63 40.33 8.14 -4.59
CA GLN A 63 41.44 7.36 -4.02
C GLN A 63 41.87 6.22 -4.96
N LEU A 64 40.92 5.52 -5.60
CA LEU A 64 41.24 4.50 -6.59
C LEU A 64 42.00 5.10 -7.79
N THR A 65 41.55 6.27 -8.27
CA THR A 65 42.20 6.96 -9.39
C THR A 65 43.62 7.41 -9.02
N GLU A 66 43.82 7.86 -7.78
CA GLU A 66 45.13 8.20 -7.24
C GLU A 66 46.04 6.97 -7.14
N ALA A 67 45.53 5.86 -6.60
CA ALA A 67 46.26 4.59 -6.54
C ALA A 67 46.60 4.04 -7.94
N GLN A 68 45.74 4.26 -8.94
CA GLN A 68 45.99 3.96 -10.35
C GLN A 68 47.14 4.78 -10.94
N ALA A 69 47.16 6.09 -10.66
CA ALA A 69 48.26 6.95 -11.06
C ALA A 69 49.59 6.53 -10.38
N ASN A 70 49.56 6.21 -9.09
CA ASN A 70 50.73 5.75 -8.34
C ASN A 70 51.31 4.45 -8.92
N THR A 71 50.48 3.42 -9.16
CA THR A 71 50.96 2.19 -9.82
C THR A 71 51.52 2.45 -11.20
N THR A 72 50.93 3.37 -11.96
CA THR A 72 51.47 3.75 -13.28
C THR A 72 52.88 4.31 -13.13
N GLN A 73 53.11 5.21 -12.17
CA GLN A 73 54.43 5.76 -11.88
C GLN A 73 55.44 4.68 -11.43
N VAL A 74 55.06 3.84 -10.45
CA VAL A 74 55.93 2.77 -9.91
C VAL A 74 56.24 1.73 -11.00
N SER A 75 55.28 1.42 -11.87
CA SER A 75 55.47 0.50 -13.00
C SER A 75 56.39 1.06 -14.09
N ALA A 76 56.31 2.35 -14.38
CA ALA A 76 57.20 3.01 -15.33
C ALA A 76 58.67 2.98 -14.84
N GLU A 77 58.89 3.18 -13.55
CA GLU A 77 60.24 3.06 -12.96
C GLU A 77 60.72 1.59 -12.95
N ARG A 78 59.82 0.62 -12.69
CA ARG A 78 60.13 -0.81 -12.80
C ARG A 78 60.57 -1.18 -14.22
N ASP A 79 59.87 -0.67 -15.24
CA ASP A 79 60.21 -0.89 -16.65
C ASP A 79 61.55 -0.25 -17.04
N ARG A 80 61.85 0.94 -16.50
CA ARG A 80 63.15 1.60 -16.68
C ARG A 80 64.28 0.74 -16.10
N LEU A 81 64.14 0.27 -14.87
CA LEU A 81 65.13 -0.60 -14.22
C LEU A 81 65.27 -1.95 -14.92
N PHE A 82 64.17 -2.52 -15.39
CA PHE A 82 64.17 -3.76 -16.17
C PHE A 82 64.95 -3.61 -17.48
N LYS A 83 64.72 -2.53 -18.25
CA LYS A 83 65.48 -2.23 -19.46
C LYS A 83 66.97 -2.06 -19.17
N ASN A 84 67.32 -1.44 -18.03
CA ASN A 84 68.72 -1.29 -17.61
C ASN A 84 69.36 -2.64 -17.28
N TYR A 85 68.69 -3.47 -16.49
CA TYR A 85 69.14 -4.84 -16.20
C TYR A 85 69.32 -5.69 -17.48
N GLN A 86 68.37 -5.62 -18.42
CA GLN A 86 68.48 -6.30 -19.71
C GLN A 86 69.68 -5.81 -20.53
N ARG A 87 70.00 -4.51 -20.48
CA ARG A 87 71.18 -3.96 -21.16
C ARG A 87 72.47 -4.53 -20.59
N TYR A 88 72.59 -4.62 -19.27
CA TYR A 88 73.77 -5.22 -18.62
C TYR A 88 73.93 -6.71 -18.97
N LEU A 89 72.85 -7.49 -18.92
CA LEU A 89 72.87 -8.90 -19.34
C LEU A 89 73.29 -9.10 -20.80
N LYS A 90 72.78 -8.27 -21.72
CA LYS A 90 73.16 -8.36 -23.14
C LYS A 90 74.62 -7.98 -23.35
N GLY A 91 75.11 -6.95 -22.65
CA GLY A 91 76.50 -6.52 -22.76
C GLY A 91 77.48 -7.53 -22.16
N SER A 92 77.10 -8.25 -21.11
CA SER A 92 77.95 -9.28 -20.51
C SER A 92 78.13 -10.52 -21.39
N GLN A 93 77.21 -10.75 -22.33
CA GLN A 93 77.28 -11.85 -23.31
C GLN A 93 78.08 -11.47 -24.57
N ALA A 94 78.52 -10.22 -24.70
CA ALA A 94 79.31 -9.76 -25.85
C ALA A 94 80.76 -10.29 -25.79
N ALA A 95 81.43 -10.35 -26.95
CA ALA A 95 82.80 -10.86 -27.08
C ALA A 95 83.83 -10.11 -26.21
N VAL A 96 83.54 -8.85 -25.86
CA VAL A 96 84.27 -8.09 -24.84
C VAL A 96 83.23 -7.64 -23.82
N ASN A 97 83.32 -8.17 -22.59
CA ASN A 97 82.40 -7.84 -21.50
C ASN A 97 82.85 -6.53 -20.81
N PRO A 98 82.07 -5.44 -20.87
CA PRO A 98 82.41 -4.18 -20.23
C PRO A 98 81.85 -4.04 -18.80
N PHE A 99 81.17 -5.05 -18.26
CA PHE A 99 80.44 -4.99 -16.98
C PHE A 99 80.91 -6.07 -15.99
N SER A 100 80.96 -5.74 -14.70
CA SER A 100 81.30 -6.70 -13.64
C SER A 100 80.07 -7.51 -13.20
N GLU A 101 80.29 -8.69 -12.60
CA GLU A 101 79.20 -9.50 -12.02
C GLU A 101 78.41 -8.71 -10.96
N ARG A 102 79.11 -7.87 -10.20
CA ARG A 102 78.51 -6.97 -9.20
C ARG A 102 77.52 -5.99 -9.84
N ASP A 103 77.85 -5.41 -10.99
CA ASP A 103 76.97 -4.45 -11.67
C ASP A 103 75.65 -5.11 -12.12
N ILE A 104 75.72 -6.37 -12.56
CA ILE A 104 74.56 -7.15 -12.98
C ILE A 104 73.68 -7.50 -11.78
N ASP A 105 74.28 -7.93 -10.66
CA ASP A 105 73.52 -8.23 -9.44
C ASP A 105 72.89 -6.97 -8.85
N ASP A 106 73.62 -5.85 -8.76
CA ASP A 106 73.08 -4.56 -8.29
C ASP A 106 71.87 -4.12 -9.15
N ALA A 107 71.97 -4.24 -10.49
CA ALA A 107 70.84 -3.95 -11.38
C ALA A 107 69.65 -4.90 -11.19
N ARG A 108 69.92 -6.19 -10.94
CA ARG A 108 68.89 -7.21 -10.66
C ARG A 108 68.17 -6.93 -9.34
N GLN A 109 68.92 -6.64 -8.26
CA GLN A 109 68.36 -6.34 -6.95
C GLN A 109 67.48 -5.08 -7.00
N ASN A 110 67.93 -4.02 -7.69
CA ASN A 110 67.15 -2.80 -7.89
C ASN A 110 65.83 -3.07 -8.65
N PHE A 111 65.88 -3.87 -9.72
CA PHE A 111 64.67 -4.28 -10.44
C PHE A 111 63.71 -5.08 -9.55
N LEU A 112 64.21 -6.07 -8.79
CA LEU A 112 63.39 -6.91 -7.90
C LEU A 112 62.76 -6.10 -6.76
N ALA A 113 63.50 -5.14 -6.20
CA ALA A 113 62.97 -4.22 -5.20
C ALA A 113 61.82 -3.38 -5.75
N GLN A 114 61.97 -2.83 -6.97
CA GLN A 114 60.91 -2.06 -7.61
C GLN A 114 59.71 -2.93 -8.04
N ASP A 115 59.94 -4.17 -8.47
CA ASP A 115 58.87 -5.13 -8.76
C ASP A 115 58.02 -5.44 -7.51
N ALA A 116 58.65 -5.56 -6.34
CA ALA A 116 57.94 -5.70 -5.07
C ALA A 116 57.07 -4.46 -4.77
N LEU A 117 57.52 -3.25 -5.09
CA LEU A 117 56.73 -2.03 -4.93
C LEU A 117 55.51 -2.00 -5.87
N VAL A 118 55.66 -2.44 -7.13
CA VAL A 118 54.52 -2.58 -8.07
C VAL A 118 53.50 -3.57 -7.51
N LYS A 119 53.94 -4.71 -6.98
CA LYS A 119 53.04 -5.69 -6.35
C LYS A 119 52.28 -5.09 -5.17
N GLY A 120 52.96 -4.29 -4.34
CA GLY A 120 52.33 -3.54 -3.26
C GLY A 120 51.27 -2.55 -3.74
N SER A 121 51.57 -1.77 -4.78
CA SER A 121 50.63 -0.77 -5.31
C SER A 121 49.42 -1.39 -6.02
N VAL A 122 49.59 -2.54 -6.68
CA VAL A 122 48.48 -3.33 -7.25
C VAL A 122 47.59 -3.91 -6.15
N ALA A 123 48.18 -4.40 -5.05
CA ALA A 123 47.41 -4.90 -3.91
C ALA A 123 46.59 -3.78 -3.24
N GLU A 124 47.15 -2.58 -3.10
CA GLU A 124 46.45 -1.40 -2.60
C GLU A 124 45.25 -1.03 -3.48
N GLN A 125 45.42 -1.02 -4.81
CA GLN A 125 44.30 -0.81 -5.73
C GLN A 125 43.20 -1.85 -5.58
N ALA A 126 43.57 -3.14 -5.50
CA ALA A 126 42.62 -4.22 -5.34
C ALA A 126 41.82 -4.08 -4.02
N GLN A 127 42.48 -3.62 -2.96
CA GLN A 127 41.84 -3.35 -1.67
C GLN A 127 40.80 -2.22 -1.77
N ILE A 128 41.13 -1.11 -2.45
CA ILE A 128 40.20 0.01 -2.65
C ILE A 128 39.04 -0.41 -3.58
N GLN A 129 39.34 -1.16 -4.64
CA GLN A 129 38.33 -1.69 -5.56
C GLN A 129 37.34 -2.62 -4.85
N SER A 130 37.83 -3.50 -3.97
CA SER A 130 36.97 -4.39 -3.18
C SER A 130 35.98 -3.63 -2.28
N GLN A 131 36.38 -2.46 -1.76
CA GLN A 131 35.48 -1.59 -0.98
C GLN A 131 34.38 -0.95 -1.85
N LEU A 132 34.64 -0.74 -3.15
CA LEU A 132 33.66 -0.23 -4.12
C LEU A 132 32.74 -1.33 -4.67
N ASP A 133 33.22 -2.56 -4.79
CA ASP A 133 32.50 -3.69 -5.40
C ASP A 133 31.36 -4.27 -4.54
N SER A 134 31.09 -3.68 -3.37
CA SER A 134 29.94 -4.02 -2.53
C SER A 134 28.62 -3.61 -3.19
N MET A 135 28.20 -4.34 -4.22
CA MET A 135 27.07 -4.02 -5.09
C MET A 135 25.84 -4.90 -4.81
N VAL A 136 24.66 -4.29 -4.92
CA VAL A 136 23.36 -4.95 -5.04
C VAL A 136 22.71 -4.37 -6.30
N ASN A 137 22.36 -5.22 -7.27
CA ASN A 137 21.76 -4.81 -8.56
C ASN A 137 22.58 -3.75 -9.34
N GLY A 138 23.92 -3.79 -9.25
CA GLY A 138 24.80 -2.86 -9.96
C GLY A 138 24.94 -1.48 -9.28
N GLU A 139 24.37 -1.29 -8.09
CA GLU A 139 24.53 -0.09 -7.28
C GLU A 139 25.08 -0.45 -5.89
N GLN A 140 25.79 0.46 -5.22
CA GLN A 140 26.39 0.17 -3.92
C GLN A 140 25.33 -0.13 -2.87
N SER A 141 25.49 -1.23 -2.13
CA SER A 141 24.50 -1.78 -1.19
C SER A 141 23.95 -0.75 -0.20
N GLN A 142 24.82 0.11 0.32
CA GLN A 142 24.47 1.18 1.26
C GLN A 142 23.53 2.22 0.63
N ILE A 143 23.75 2.58 -0.63
CA ILE A 143 22.89 3.54 -1.35
C ILE A 143 21.52 2.92 -1.60
N VAL A 144 21.48 1.66 -2.05
CA VAL A 144 20.22 0.95 -2.29
C VAL A 144 19.38 0.87 -1.01
N SER A 145 20.01 0.52 0.11
CA SER A 145 19.33 0.47 1.42
C SER A 145 18.82 1.84 1.87
N LEU A 146 19.65 2.89 1.81
CA LEU A 146 19.25 4.25 2.19
C LEU A 146 18.14 4.80 1.29
N ARG A 147 18.17 4.49 -0.01
CA ARG A 147 17.11 4.88 -0.95
C ARG A 147 15.79 4.17 -0.59
N ALA A 148 15.83 2.88 -0.30
CA ALA A 148 14.64 2.14 0.12
C ALA A 148 14.03 2.71 1.40
N GLN A 149 14.87 2.97 2.42
CA GLN A 149 14.44 3.62 3.66
C GLN A 149 13.88 5.03 3.42
N LEU A 150 14.48 5.80 2.50
CA LEU A 150 13.99 7.13 2.14
C LEU A 150 12.62 7.06 1.45
N THR A 151 12.41 6.09 0.56
CA THR A 151 11.11 5.85 -0.09
C THR A 151 10.04 5.50 0.94
N GLU A 152 10.36 4.62 1.89
CA GLU A 152 9.44 4.28 3.00
C GLU A 152 9.14 5.51 3.88
N ALA A 153 10.15 6.31 4.23
CA ALA A 153 9.95 7.52 5.02
C ALA A 153 9.10 8.57 4.30
N LYS A 154 9.27 8.73 2.98
CA LYS A 154 8.44 9.60 2.14
C LYS A 154 7.01 9.09 2.07
N TYR A 155 6.81 7.79 1.89
CA TYR A 155 5.48 7.19 1.93
C TYR A 155 4.80 7.48 3.27
N ASN A 156 5.49 7.27 4.39
CA ASN A 156 4.96 7.54 5.72
C ASN A 156 4.63 9.04 5.93
N LEU A 157 5.43 9.94 5.36
CA LEU A 157 5.13 11.38 5.33
C LEU A 157 3.87 11.68 4.51
N GLU A 158 3.70 11.06 3.35
CA GLU A 158 2.49 11.22 2.53
C GLU A 158 1.25 10.69 3.26
N GLN A 159 1.39 9.59 4.01
CA GLN A 159 0.32 9.02 4.85
C GLN A 159 -0.04 9.88 6.08
N THR A 160 0.64 11.01 6.31
CA THR A 160 0.19 11.99 7.31
C THR A 160 -1.05 12.77 6.86
N VAL A 161 -1.32 12.80 5.56
CA VAL A 161 -2.49 13.47 4.98
C VAL A 161 -3.48 12.41 4.49
N ILE A 162 -4.54 12.20 5.27
CA ILE A 162 -5.55 11.20 4.94
C ILE A 162 -6.58 11.84 4.01
N ARG A 163 -6.80 11.21 2.85
CA ARG A 163 -7.66 11.72 1.77
C ARG A 163 -8.84 10.80 1.50
N ALA A 164 -9.91 11.35 0.93
CA ALA A 164 -11.08 10.60 0.53
C ALA A 164 -10.75 9.63 -0.63
N PRO A 165 -11.07 8.32 -0.51
CA PRO A 165 -10.76 7.33 -1.56
C PRO A 165 -11.65 7.45 -2.81
N SER A 166 -12.85 7.99 -2.65
CA SER A 166 -13.83 8.27 -3.70
C SER A 166 -14.64 9.52 -3.36
N ASN A 167 -15.58 9.91 -4.22
CA ASN A 167 -16.63 10.83 -3.81
C ASN A 167 -17.48 10.16 -2.74
N GLY A 168 -18.01 10.94 -1.80
CA GLY A 168 -18.84 10.41 -0.73
C GLY A 168 -19.03 11.38 0.41
N TYR A 169 -19.51 10.86 1.54
CA TYR A 169 -19.87 11.63 2.72
C TYR A 169 -19.06 11.16 3.91
N VAL A 170 -18.66 12.10 4.75
CA VAL A 170 -18.08 11.78 6.05
C VAL A 170 -19.18 11.85 7.10
N THR A 171 -19.30 10.79 7.87
CA THR A 171 -20.18 10.71 9.04
C THR A 171 -19.36 10.33 10.27
N GLN A 172 -19.87 10.66 11.45
CA GLN A 172 -19.27 10.26 12.73
C GLN A 172 -17.78 10.61 12.81
N VAL A 173 -17.46 11.90 12.71
CA VAL A 173 -16.10 12.40 12.95
C VAL A 173 -15.79 12.33 14.44
N LEU A 174 -15.03 11.32 14.85
CA LEU A 174 -14.73 11.05 16.27
C LEU A 174 -13.44 11.71 16.75
N ILE A 175 -12.65 12.27 15.83
CA ILE A 175 -11.38 12.94 16.14
C ILE A 175 -11.51 14.47 16.13
N ARG A 176 -10.65 15.11 16.91
CA ARG A 176 -10.50 16.57 16.97
C ARG A 176 -9.02 16.94 16.88
N PRO A 177 -8.68 18.16 16.42
CA PRO A 177 -7.32 18.67 16.53
C PRO A 177 -6.78 18.53 17.95
N GLY A 178 -5.53 18.09 18.09
CA GLY A 178 -4.86 17.78 19.36
C GLY A 178 -5.06 16.35 19.87
N THR A 179 -5.99 15.57 19.30
CA THR A 179 -6.14 14.15 19.67
C THR A 179 -5.04 13.27 19.07
N TYR A 180 -4.69 12.18 19.75
CA TYR A 180 -3.71 11.22 19.26
C TYR A 180 -4.41 10.11 18.46
N ALA A 181 -4.10 10.04 17.17
CA ALA A 181 -4.62 9.01 16.27
C ALA A 181 -3.61 7.84 16.18
N ALA A 182 -4.05 6.65 16.58
CA ALA A 182 -3.24 5.45 16.51
C ALA A 182 -3.56 4.64 15.24
N ALA A 183 -2.53 4.12 14.56
CA ALA A 183 -2.67 3.21 13.43
C ALA A 183 -3.04 1.78 13.91
N LEU A 184 -4.27 1.64 14.39
CA LEU A 184 -4.82 0.38 14.90
C LEU A 184 -6.09 -0.01 14.12
N PRO A 185 -6.19 -1.24 13.58
CA PRO A 185 -7.34 -1.69 12.77
C PRO A 185 -8.71 -1.61 13.46
N LEU A 186 -8.72 -1.60 14.80
CA LEU A 186 -9.94 -1.70 15.62
C LEU A 186 -10.42 -0.34 16.18
N ARG A 187 -9.79 0.78 15.80
CA ARG A 187 -10.15 2.12 16.28
C ARG A 187 -10.34 3.08 15.10
N PRO A 188 -11.46 3.00 14.36
CA PRO A 188 -11.77 3.97 13.32
C PRO A 188 -11.88 5.36 13.91
N VAL A 189 -11.25 6.33 13.24
CA VAL A 189 -11.27 7.74 13.64
C VAL A 189 -12.42 8.51 12.97
N MET A 190 -12.93 7.95 11.87
CA MET A 190 -13.95 8.55 11.02
C MET A 190 -14.64 7.45 10.20
N VAL A 191 -15.91 7.64 9.86
CA VAL A 191 -16.64 6.75 8.94
C VAL A 191 -16.86 7.49 7.61
N PHE A 192 -16.38 6.89 6.53
CA PHE A 192 -16.58 7.41 5.17
C PHE A 192 -17.58 6.55 4.41
N ILE A 193 -18.48 7.19 3.70
CA ILE A 193 -19.55 6.54 2.95
C ILE A 193 -19.38 6.94 1.48
N PRO A 194 -18.88 6.03 0.64
CA PRO A 194 -18.77 6.29 -0.79
C PRO A 194 -20.11 6.64 -1.41
N GLU A 195 -20.09 7.56 -2.36
CA GLU A 195 -21.19 7.77 -3.28
C GLU A 195 -21.35 6.50 -4.12
N GLN A 196 -22.48 5.82 -3.96
CA GLN A 196 -22.75 4.54 -4.61
C GLN A 196 -24.21 4.47 -5.02
N LYS A 197 -24.51 3.64 -6.03
CA LYS A 197 -25.89 3.36 -6.40
C LYS A 197 -26.62 2.73 -5.22
N ARG A 198 -27.80 3.27 -4.91
CA ARG A 198 -28.67 2.72 -3.88
C ARG A 198 -29.09 1.31 -4.29
N GLN A 199 -28.99 0.39 -3.34
CA GLN A 199 -29.43 -0.99 -3.51
C GLN A 199 -30.27 -1.36 -2.30
N ILE A 200 -31.42 -1.97 -2.56
CA ILE A 200 -32.28 -2.49 -1.51
C ILE A 200 -31.94 -3.95 -1.29
N VAL A 201 -31.55 -4.25 -0.07
CA VAL A 201 -31.30 -5.63 0.35
C VAL A 201 -32.49 -6.09 1.16
N ALA A 202 -33.16 -7.12 0.67
CA ALA A 202 -34.32 -7.73 1.31
C ALA A 202 -33.94 -9.10 1.87
N GLN A 203 -34.39 -9.39 3.09
CA GLN A 203 -34.23 -10.71 3.70
C GLN A 203 -35.47 -11.56 3.42
N PHE A 204 -35.28 -12.67 2.69
CA PHE A 204 -36.33 -13.62 2.39
C PHE A 204 -36.20 -14.87 3.26
N ARG A 205 -37.32 -15.51 3.62
CA ARG A 205 -37.29 -16.80 4.32
C ARG A 205 -36.69 -17.88 3.41
N GLN A 206 -35.93 -18.82 3.98
CA GLN A 206 -35.27 -19.90 3.21
C GLN A 206 -36.25 -20.69 2.32
N ASN A 207 -37.45 -21.00 2.80
CA ASN A 207 -38.48 -21.70 2.02
C ASN A 207 -38.97 -20.89 0.80
N SER A 208 -38.79 -19.57 0.82
CA SER A 208 -39.15 -18.70 -0.31
C SER A 208 -38.11 -18.77 -1.43
N LEU A 209 -36.86 -19.17 -1.14
CA LEU A 209 -35.78 -19.26 -2.12
C LEU A 209 -36.11 -20.20 -3.29
N LEU A 210 -36.80 -21.32 -3.01
CA LEU A 210 -37.22 -22.28 -4.04
C LEU A 210 -38.13 -21.68 -5.12
N ARG A 211 -38.71 -20.50 -4.85
CA ARG A 211 -39.74 -19.85 -5.66
C ARG A 211 -39.34 -18.49 -6.19
N LEU A 212 -38.17 -17.98 -5.81
CA LEU A 212 -37.68 -16.67 -6.22
C LEU A 212 -36.63 -16.85 -7.30
N LYS A 213 -36.74 -16.08 -8.38
CA LYS A 213 -35.79 -16.06 -9.48
C LYS A 213 -35.33 -14.63 -9.75
N PRO A 214 -34.06 -14.41 -10.12
CA PRO A 214 -33.64 -13.15 -10.72
C PRO A 214 -34.56 -12.77 -11.88
N GLY A 215 -35.10 -11.54 -11.85
CA GLY A 215 -36.06 -11.00 -12.80
C GLY A 215 -37.49 -10.88 -12.29
N ASP A 216 -37.83 -11.52 -11.16
CA ASP A 216 -39.17 -11.45 -10.55
C ASP A 216 -39.55 -10.00 -10.17
N ASP A 217 -40.82 -9.64 -10.39
CA ASP A 217 -41.34 -8.32 -10.05
C ASP A 217 -41.42 -8.13 -8.53
N ALA A 218 -41.01 -6.94 -8.06
CA ALA A 218 -40.97 -6.57 -6.66
C ALA A 218 -41.75 -5.26 -6.40
N GLU A 219 -42.45 -5.23 -5.27
CA GLU A 219 -43.06 -4.01 -4.70
C GLU A 219 -42.36 -3.70 -3.38
N VAL A 220 -41.98 -2.44 -3.19
CA VAL A 220 -41.30 -1.94 -2.00
C VAL A 220 -42.09 -0.80 -1.40
N VAL A 221 -42.26 -0.83 -0.08
CA VAL A 221 -42.89 0.24 0.70
C VAL A 221 -41.89 0.72 1.74
N PHE A 222 -41.67 2.03 1.80
CA PHE A 222 -40.82 2.66 2.81
C PHE A 222 -41.68 3.17 3.95
N ASN A 223 -41.24 2.95 5.19
CA ASN A 223 -41.91 3.51 6.35
C ASN A 223 -41.88 5.05 6.33
N ALA A 224 -40.84 5.64 5.74
CA ALA A 224 -40.68 7.08 5.58
C ALA A 224 -41.62 7.69 4.52
N LEU A 225 -42.19 6.89 3.61
CA LEU A 225 -43.14 7.31 2.58
C LEU A 225 -44.42 6.47 2.69
N PRO A 226 -45.20 6.62 3.76
CA PRO A 226 -46.40 5.81 3.99
C PRO A 226 -47.46 6.09 2.92
N GLY A 227 -48.16 5.03 2.49
CA GLY A 227 -49.20 5.11 1.46
C GLY A 227 -48.69 4.99 0.01
N GLN A 228 -47.38 5.04 -0.22
CA GLN A 228 -46.78 4.86 -1.55
C GLN A 228 -46.23 3.44 -1.73
N VAL A 229 -46.33 2.92 -2.96
CA VAL A 229 -45.77 1.61 -3.34
C VAL A 229 -44.86 1.82 -4.54
N PHE A 230 -43.62 1.37 -4.44
CA PHE A 230 -42.61 1.52 -5.46
C PHE A 230 -42.37 0.18 -6.15
N HIS A 231 -42.24 0.21 -7.47
CA HIS A 231 -42.02 -0.97 -8.29
C HIS A 231 -40.51 -1.17 -8.58
N GLY A 232 -40.12 -2.42 -8.70
CA GLY A 232 -38.75 -2.81 -9.03
C GLY A 232 -38.66 -4.28 -9.37
N LYS A 233 -37.42 -4.79 -9.47
CA LYS A 233 -37.15 -6.19 -9.80
C LYS A 233 -36.10 -6.80 -8.90
N LEU A 234 -36.26 -8.09 -8.63
CA LEU A 234 -35.26 -8.90 -7.94
C LEU A 234 -34.07 -9.14 -8.88
N THR A 235 -32.91 -8.55 -8.60
CA THR A 235 -31.74 -8.68 -9.50
C THR A 235 -30.89 -9.89 -9.18
N SER A 236 -30.70 -10.18 -7.90
CA SER A 236 -29.87 -11.30 -7.47
C SER A 236 -30.29 -11.84 -6.11
N ILE A 237 -30.03 -13.12 -5.88
CA ILE A 237 -30.17 -13.75 -4.57
C ILE A 237 -28.79 -14.26 -4.16
N LEU A 238 -28.33 -13.87 -2.98
CA LEU A 238 -27.04 -14.30 -2.47
C LEU A 238 -27.08 -15.80 -2.17
N PRO A 239 -26.09 -16.59 -2.65
CA PRO A 239 -26.07 -18.04 -2.43
C PRO A 239 -25.67 -18.42 -0.99
N VAL A 240 -25.47 -17.43 -0.11
CA VAL A 240 -24.97 -17.60 1.26
C VAL A 240 -25.98 -17.05 2.25
N VAL A 241 -26.23 -17.80 3.32
CA VAL A 241 -26.94 -17.32 4.50
C VAL A 241 -25.88 -16.87 5.52
N PRO A 242 -25.84 -15.59 5.91
CA PRO A 242 -24.76 -15.07 6.79
C PRO A 242 -24.58 -15.85 8.10
N GLY A 243 -25.66 -16.31 8.73
CA GLY A 243 -25.60 -17.11 9.96
C GLY A 243 -25.05 -18.53 9.79
N GLY A 244 -24.90 -19.01 8.56
CA GLY A 244 -24.22 -20.27 8.24
C GLY A 244 -22.74 -20.11 7.89
N SER A 245 -22.16 -18.90 8.01
CA SER A 245 -20.75 -18.67 7.74
C SER A 245 -19.87 -19.21 8.88
N TYR A 246 -18.91 -20.07 8.53
CA TYR A 246 -17.93 -20.61 9.48
C TYR A 246 -16.68 -19.72 9.49
N GLN A 247 -16.32 -19.19 10.65
CA GLN A 247 -15.03 -18.54 10.84
C GLN A 247 -14.02 -19.55 11.40
N ALA A 248 -12.87 -19.69 10.75
CA ALA A 248 -11.78 -20.50 11.27
C ALA A 248 -11.19 -19.83 12.53
N GLN A 249 -11.62 -20.27 13.72
CA GLN A 249 -11.17 -19.71 15.00
C GLN A 249 -10.19 -20.62 15.77
N GLY A 250 -9.66 -21.68 15.16
CA GLY A 250 -8.69 -22.58 15.81
C GLY A 250 -9.24 -23.43 16.97
N VAL A 251 -10.53 -23.31 17.25
CA VAL A 251 -11.28 -24.10 18.23
C VAL A 251 -12.47 -24.76 17.53
N LEU A 252 -12.87 -25.95 17.99
CA LEU A 252 -14.09 -26.62 17.53
C LEU A 252 -15.30 -25.75 17.90
N GLN A 253 -16.02 -25.26 16.89
CA GLN A 253 -17.24 -24.47 17.11
C GLN A 253 -18.44 -25.38 17.32
N SER A 254 -19.24 -25.09 18.34
CA SER A 254 -20.55 -25.69 18.53
C SER A 254 -21.59 -25.00 17.64
N LEU A 255 -22.47 -25.79 17.03
CA LEU A 255 -23.64 -25.28 16.28
C LEU A 255 -24.59 -24.57 17.26
N THR A 256 -24.40 -23.26 17.42
CA THR A 256 -25.25 -22.39 18.24
C THR A 256 -26.31 -21.65 17.40
N VAL A 257 -26.42 -21.98 16.11
CA VAL A 257 -27.40 -21.39 15.19
C VAL A 257 -28.81 -21.87 15.56
N VAL A 258 -29.68 -20.95 15.97
CA VAL A 258 -31.10 -21.22 16.20
C VAL A 258 -31.77 -21.44 14.83
N PRO A 259 -32.40 -22.60 14.58
CA PRO A 259 -33.09 -22.85 13.31
C PRO A 259 -34.23 -21.86 13.09
N GLY A 260 -34.24 -21.16 11.95
CA GLY A 260 -35.41 -20.42 11.45
C GLY A 260 -35.36 -18.88 11.56
N THR A 261 -34.33 -18.29 12.17
CA THR A 261 -34.16 -16.82 12.19
C THR A 261 -33.46 -16.27 10.95
N ASP A 262 -32.68 -17.11 10.27
CA ASP A 262 -31.79 -16.65 9.21
C ASP A 262 -32.45 -16.76 7.83
N GLY A 263 -32.53 -15.63 7.15
CA GLY A 263 -33.07 -15.52 5.80
C GLY A 263 -31.97 -15.45 4.77
N VAL A 264 -32.34 -15.68 3.51
CA VAL A 264 -31.47 -15.45 2.36
C VAL A 264 -31.61 -13.99 1.95
N LEU A 265 -30.49 -13.34 1.69
CA LEU A 265 -30.47 -11.96 1.24
C LEU A 265 -30.63 -11.90 -0.28
N GLY A 266 -31.55 -11.05 -0.76
CA GLY A 266 -31.69 -10.72 -2.17
C GLY A 266 -31.58 -9.22 -2.39
N THR A 267 -31.08 -8.83 -3.56
CA THR A 267 -30.93 -7.44 -3.97
C THR A 267 -32.05 -7.06 -4.93
N ILE A 268 -32.64 -5.89 -4.70
CA ILE A 268 -33.74 -5.35 -5.51
C ILE A 268 -33.30 -4.02 -6.09
N GLU A 269 -33.54 -3.89 -7.39
CA GLU A 269 -33.37 -2.64 -8.12
C GLU A 269 -34.76 -2.03 -8.33
N LEU A 270 -34.94 -0.80 -7.85
CA LEU A 270 -36.17 -0.05 -8.02
C LEU A 270 -36.14 0.76 -9.31
N ASP A 271 -37.32 1.04 -9.84
CA ASP A 271 -37.47 2.03 -10.91
C ASP A 271 -37.08 3.43 -10.39
N PRO A 272 -36.48 4.30 -11.23
CA PRO A 272 -36.05 5.64 -10.83
C PRO A 272 -37.22 6.47 -10.28
N ASN A 273 -37.02 7.09 -9.11
CA ASN A 273 -38.05 7.91 -8.48
C ASN A 273 -37.41 8.97 -7.55
N ASP A 274 -37.73 10.24 -7.79
CA ASP A 274 -37.14 11.38 -7.08
C ASP A 274 -37.43 11.38 -5.57
N ASP A 275 -38.61 10.88 -5.15
CA ASP A 275 -38.98 10.81 -3.73
C ASP A 275 -38.12 9.78 -2.99
N ILE A 276 -37.73 8.69 -3.66
CA ILE A 276 -36.85 7.66 -3.10
C ILE A 276 -35.42 8.21 -2.98
N ASP A 277 -34.95 8.97 -3.97
CA ASP A 277 -33.62 9.56 -3.99
C ASP A 277 -33.42 10.62 -2.88
N ALA A 278 -34.50 11.29 -2.47
CA ALA A 278 -34.48 12.24 -1.36
C ALA A 278 -34.34 11.59 0.02
N LEU A 279 -34.62 10.28 0.16
CA LEU A 279 -34.57 9.62 1.47
C LEU A 279 -33.12 9.43 1.95
N PRO A 280 -32.86 9.41 3.27
CA PRO A 280 -31.55 9.03 3.81
C PRO A 280 -31.19 7.57 3.52
N ASP A 281 -29.90 7.28 3.39
CA ASP A 281 -29.42 5.90 3.37
C ASP A 281 -29.63 5.22 4.73
N GLY A 282 -29.97 3.93 4.72
CA GLY A 282 -30.14 3.13 5.95
C GLY A 282 -31.58 3.02 6.47
N ILE A 283 -32.56 3.57 5.75
CA ILE A 283 -33.98 3.39 6.06
C ILE A 283 -34.46 1.95 5.89
N TYR A 284 -35.50 1.59 6.65
CA TYR A 284 -36.17 0.30 6.53
C TYR A 284 -37.27 0.34 5.47
N ALA A 285 -37.39 -0.77 4.74
CA ALA A 285 -38.44 -0.98 3.76
C ALA A 285 -39.03 -2.38 3.88
N GLN A 286 -40.32 -2.50 3.60
CA GLN A 286 -41.00 -3.77 3.42
C GLN A 286 -41.04 -4.12 1.94
N VAL A 287 -40.74 -5.39 1.64
CA VAL A 287 -40.59 -5.87 0.27
C VAL A 287 -41.50 -7.07 0.05
N ALA A 288 -42.27 -7.04 -1.04
CA ALA A 288 -42.94 -8.21 -1.58
C ALA A 288 -42.39 -8.53 -2.98
N VAL A 289 -41.96 -9.77 -3.19
CA VAL A 289 -41.59 -10.28 -4.52
C VAL A 289 -42.66 -11.25 -4.99
N TYR A 290 -43.00 -11.15 -6.28
CA TYR A 290 -44.02 -11.95 -6.94
C TYR A 290 -43.36 -12.90 -7.92
N SER A 291 -43.59 -14.19 -7.74
CA SER A 291 -43.19 -15.20 -8.72
C SER A 291 -44.42 -15.85 -9.36
N ASP A 292 -44.24 -16.39 -10.56
CA ASP A 292 -45.31 -16.94 -11.39
C ASP A 292 -45.96 -18.22 -10.82
N HIS A 293 -45.48 -18.71 -9.67
CA HIS A 293 -46.07 -19.86 -8.98
C HIS A 293 -47.16 -19.40 -7.98
N PHE A 294 -48.41 -19.76 -8.28
CA PHE A 294 -49.65 -19.43 -7.54
C PHE A 294 -50.08 -17.95 -7.60
N SER A 295 -50.69 -17.56 -8.74
CA SER A 295 -51.27 -16.23 -8.99
C SER A 295 -52.31 -15.77 -7.96
N HIS A 296 -52.97 -16.68 -7.23
CA HIS A 296 -53.93 -16.30 -6.18
C HIS A 296 -53.27 -15.78 -4.90
N VAL A 297 -52.03 -16.19 -4.59
CA VAL A 297 -51.31 -15.78 -3.38
C VAL A 297 -50.59 -14.44 -3.58
N SER A 298 -50.22 -14.10 -4.82
CA SER A 298 -49.64 -12.80 -5.15
C SER A 298 -50.65 -11.66 -4.91
N VAL A 299 -51.94 -11.87 -5.19
CA VAL A 299 -53.01 -10.91 -4.88
C VAL A 299 -53.13 -10.66 -3.39
N MET A 300 -53.10 -11.71 -2.56
CA MET A 300 -53.13 -11.55 -1.09
C MET A 300 -51.92 -10.79 -0.56
N ARG A 301 -50.73 -11.02 -1.12
CA ARG A 301 -49.52 -10.26 -0.75
C ARG A 301 -49.65 -8.78 -1.11
N LYS A 302 -50.21 -8.44 -2.28
CA LYS A 302 -50.49 -7.04 -2.67
C LYS A 302 -51.44 -6.36 -1.70
N VAL A 303 -52.51 -7.06 -1.29
CA VAL A 303 -53.47 -6.52 -0.32
C VAL A 303 -52.81 -6.30 1.04
N LEU A 304 -52.05 -7.27 1.53
CA LEU A 304 -51.34 -7.15 2.81
C LEU A 304 -50.30 -6.03 2.80
N LEU A 305 -49.51 -5.89 1.74
CA LEU A 305 -48.50 -4.83 1.60
C LEU A 305 -49.15 -3.42 1.57
N ARG A 306 -50.30 -3.28 0.91
CA ARG A 306 -51.05 -2.00 0.91
C ARG A 306 -51.66 -1.71 2.27
N MET A 307 -52.21 -2.72 2.93
CA MET A 307 -52.71 -2.58 4.30
C MET A 307 -51.58 -2.19 5.28
N THR A 308 -50.39 -2.79 5.17
CA THR A 308 -49.26 -2.41 6.02
C THR A 308 -48.77 -1.01 5.69
N SER A 309 -48.69 -0.62 4.42
CA SER A 309 -48.37 0.76 4.01
C SER A 309 -49.30 1.79 4.67
N TRP A 310 -50.60 1.50 4.72
CA TRP A 310 -51.59 2.37 5.36
C TRP A 310 -51.53 2.31 6.90
N MET A 311 -51.16 1.17 7.46
CA MET A 311 -50.97 1.03 8.91
C MET A 311 -49.82 1.91 9.44
N HIS A 312 -48.83 2.26 8.61
CA HIS A 312 -47.78 3.21 9.00
C HIS A 312 -48.30 4.64 9.22
N TYR A 313 -49.51 5.00 8.75
CA TYR A 313 -50.17 6.26 9.13
C TYR A 313 -50.71 6.25 10.57
N LEU A 314 -50.94 5.06 11.16
CA LEU A 314 -51.63 4.89 12.44
C LEU A 314 -50.67 4.68 13.62
N TYR A 315 -49.41 4.35 13.36
CA TYR A 315 -48.38 4.31 14.38
C TYR A 315 -47.82 5.71 14.60
N LEU A 316 -48.09 6.28 15.77
CA LEU A 316 -47.36 7.44 16.31
C LEU A 316 -45.98 6.95 16.73
N ASP A 317 -44.93 7.64 16.29
CA ASP A 317 -43.54 7.33 16.63
C ASP A 317 -43.36 7.03 18.14
N HIS A 318 -42.65 5.95 18.47
CA HIS A 318 -42.06 5.71 19.79
C HIS A 318 -40.56 5.48 19.59
#